data_AF-A0A9E1S6F5-F1
#
_entry.id   AF-A0A9E1S6F5-F1
#
_cell.length_a   1.000
_cell.length_b   1.000
_cell.length_c   1.000
_cell.angle_alpha   90.00
_cell.angle_beta   90.00
_cell.angle_gamma   90.00
#
_symmetry.space_group_name_H-M   'P 1'
#
loop_
_entity.id
_entity.type
_entity.pdbx_description
1 polymer ?
#
loop_
_entity_poly.entity_id
_entity_poly.type
_entity_poly.pdbx_seq_one_letter_code
_entity_poly.pdbx_strand_id
1 'polypeptide(L)' 'MKTWIETQQTTWKVWWAIANDGENEDGEMEEWLATGTLVTTTNPDGATVTAYETIDVLLENGKVRLLNVASQQMPE' A
#
# COMPACT_ATOMS: atom_id res chain seq x y z
N MET A 1 -21.39 -7.27 1.15
CA MET A 1 -20.32 -6.28 0.91
C MET A 1 -20.51 -5.00 1.71
N LYS A 2 -21.60 -4.23 1.54
CA LYS A 2 -21.86 -3.01 2.34
C LYS A 2 -21.80 -3.24 3.86
N THR A 3 -22.55 -4.22 4.36
CA THR A 3 -22.52 -4.61 5.78
C THR A 3 -21.13 -5.04 6.23
N TRP A 4 -20.37 -5.75 5.39
CA TRP A 4 -19.02 -6.19 5.73
C TRP A 4 -18.08 -4.99 5.96
N ILE A 5 -18.10 -3.99 5.07
CA ILE A 5 -17.30 -2.76 5.24
C ILE A 5 -17.71 -2.01 6.52
N GLU A 6 -19.00 -1.96 6.83
CA GLU A 6 -19.53 -1.22 7.98
C GLU A 6 -19.25 -1.90 9.33
N THR A 7 -19.17 -3.24 9.36
CA THR A 7 -18.99 -3.99 10.61
C THR A 7 -17.55 -4.41 10.86
N GLN A 8 -16.72 -4.46 9.82
CA GLN A 8 -15.35 -4.95 9.95
C GLN A 8 -14.44 -3.90 10.58
N GLN A 9 -13.60 -4.31 11.52
CA GLN A 9 -12.57 -3.45 12.11
C GLN A 9 -11.32 -3.38 11.23
N THR A 10 -11.49 -3.14 9.92
CA THR A 10 -10.35 -3.01 9.01
C THR A 10 -9.75 -1.63 9.10
N THR A 11 -8.43 -1.54 9.27
CA THR A 11 -7.71 -0.27 9.27
C THR A 11 -6.56 -0.28 8.28
N TRP A 12 -6.42 0.82 7.53
CA TRP A 12 -5.21 1.16 6.78
C TRP A 12 -4.51 2.29 7.51
N LYS A 13 -3.27 2.04 7.93
CA LYS A 13 -2.43 3.04 8.59
C LYS A 13 -1.16 3.22 7.79
N VAL A 14 -1.05 4.36 7.11
CA VAL A 14 0.20 4.78 6.49
C VAL A 14 1.21 5.04 7.60
N TRP A 15 2.30 4.30 7.58
CA TRP A 15 3.38 4.42 8.57
C TRP A 15 4.44 5.41 8.10
N TRP A 16 4.77 5.36 6.81
CA TRP A 16 5.67 6.31 6.17
C TRP A 16 5.29 6.50 4.70
N ALA A 17 5.67 7.66 4.17
CA ALA A 17 5.54 8.01 2.77
C ALA A 17 6.78 8.81 2.36
N ILE A 18 7.41 8.42 1.26
CA ILE A 18 8.67 9.00 0.78
C ILE A 18 8.52 9.27 -0.72
N ALA A 19 8.61 10.54 -1.10
CA ALA A 19 8.77 10.92 -2.50
C ALA A 19 10.23 10.66 -2.91
N ASN A 20 10.42 10.05 -4.08
CA ASN A 20 11.74 9.86 -4.67
C ASN A 20 11.67 9.98 -6.20
N ASP A 21 12.82 10.23 -6.80
CA ASP A 21 13.01 10.22 -8.24
C ASP A 21 14.22 9.34 -8.59
N GLY A 22 14.17 8.71 -9.76
CA GLY A 22 15.19 7.79 -10.20
C GLY A 22 15.20 7.58 -11.71
N GLU A 23 16.38 7.31 -12.26
CA GLU A 23 16.55 6.96 -13.67
C GLU A 23 16.14 5.50 -13.90
N ASN A 24 15.28 5.26 -14.89
CA ASN A 24 14.86 3.91 -15.29
C ASN A 24 15.85 3.25 -16.26
N GLU A 25 15.56 2.02 -16.71
CA GLU A 25 16.46 1.26 -17.60
C GLU A 25 16.71 1.93 -18.96
N ASP A 26 15.82 2.82 -19.39
CA ASP A 26 15.91 3.57 -20.65
C ASP A 26 16.60 4.94 -20.48
N GLY A 27 17.03 5.29 -19.27
CA GLY A 27 17.67 6.58 -18.98
C GLY A 27 16.69 7.73 -18.71
N GLU A 28 15.40 7.44 -18.54
CA GLU A 28 14.37 8.44 -18.26
C GLU A 28 14.19 8.64 -16.75
N MET A 29 14.07 9.89 -16.32
CA MET A 29 13.77 10.22 -14.92
C MET A 29 12.29 9.95 -14.62
N GLU A 30 12.04 9.15 -13.60
CA GLU A 30 10.71 8.84 -13.09
C GLU A 30 10.51 9.42 -11.69
N GLU A 31 9.28 9.86 -11.40
CA GLU A 31 8.87 10.33 -10.08
C GLU A 31 8.01 9.27 -9.39
N TRP A 32 8.38 8.91 -8.17
CA TRP A 32 7.73 7.87 -7.39
C TRP A 32 7.31 8.36 -6.00
N LEU A 33 6.23 7.77 -5.49
CA LEU A 33 5.86 7.84 -4.08
C LEU A 33 5.85 6.42 -3.51
N ALA A 34 6.84 6.11 -2.69
CA ALA A 34 6.89 4.87 -1.94
C ALA A 34 6.16 5.04 -0.59
N THR A 35 5.34 4.07 -0.19
CA THR A 35 4.68 4.08 1.12
C THR A 35 4.79 2.74 1.82
N GLY A 36 4.85 2.77 3.15
CA GLY A 36 4.65 1.61 4.00
C GLY A 36 3.33 1.74 4.73
N THR A 37 2.42 0.78 4.53
CA THR A 37 1.08 0.78 5.09
C THR A 37 0.84 -0.47 5.90
N LEU A 38 0.34 -0.32 7.13
CA LEU A 38 -0.16 -1.44 7.91
C LEU A 38 -1.65 -1.62 7.63
N VAL A 39 -2.02 -2.83 7.21
CA VAL A 39 -3.40 -3.22 6.95
C VAL A 39 -3.80 -4.26 7.97
N THR A 40 -4.67 -3.88 8.90
CA THR A 40 -5.20 -4.79 9.91
C THR A 40 -6.59 -5.20 9.50
N THR A 41 -6.86 -6.51 9.42
CA THR A 41 -8.16 -7.09 9.05
C THR A 41 -8.56 -8.16 10.07
N THR A 42 -9.86 -8.45 10.15
CA THR A 42 -10.38 -9.60 10.90
C THR A 42 -10.77 -10.70 9.92
N ASN A 43 -10.21 -11.90 10.08
CA ASN A 43 -10.54 -13.06 9.26
C ASN A 43 -11.95 -13.60 9.57
N PRO A 44 -12.53 -14.45 8.70
CA PRO A 44 -13.86 -15.04 8.93
C PRO A 44 -13.98 -15.87 10.23
N ASP A 45 -12.86 -16.35 10.77
CA ASP A 45 -12.77 -17.07 12.05
C ASP A 45 -12.69 -16.15 13.28
N GLY A 46 -12.65 -14.83 13.07
CA GLY A 46 -12.55 -13.82 14.13
C GLY A 46 -11.11 -13.44 14.50
N ALA A 47 -10.09 -14.07 13.91
CA ALA A 47 -8.69 -13.70 14.17
C ALA A 47 -8.35 -12.35 13.54
N THR A 48 -7.62 -11.50 14.26
CA THR A 48 -7.10 -10.24 13.70
C THR A 48 -5.70 -10.46 13.16
N VAL A 49 -5.47 -10.11 11.90
CA VAL A 49 -4.17 -10.20 11.24
C VAL A 49 -3.73 -8.83 10.78
N THR A 50 -2.42 -8.58 10.74
CA THR A 50 -1.85 -7.38 10.15
C THR A 50 -0.92 -7.74 9.01
N ALA A 51 -1.10 -7.10 7.86
CA ALA A 51 -0.17 -7.13 6.76
C ALA A 51 0.61 -5.80 6.70
N TYR A 52 1.88 -5.90 6.32
CA TYR A 52 2.67 -4.75 5.91
C TYR A 52 2.65 -4.70 4.38
N GLU A 53 2.18 -3.59 3.83
CA GLU A 53 2.10 -3.33 2.41
C GLU A 53 3.08 -2.23 2.03
N THR A 54 3.94 -2.51 1.06
CA THR A 54 4.69 -1.47 0.35
C THR A 54 3.94 -1.14 -0.94
N ILE A 55 3.59 0.13 -1.08
CA ILE A 55 2.90 0.64 -2.27
C ILE A 55 3.82 1.64 -2.95
N ASP A 56 4.27 1.31 -4.16
CA ASP A 56 5.06 2.18 -5.01
C ASP A 56 4.16 2.78 -6.10
N VAL A 57 4.07 4.10 -6.12
CA VAL A 57 3.19 4.85 -7.02
C VAL A 57 4.06 5.61 -8.03
N LEU A 58 4.01 5.23 -9.30
CA LEU A 58 4.62 5.99 -10.39
C LEU A 58 3.70 7.16 -10.75
N LEU A 59 4.28 8.36 -10.80
CA LEU A 59 3.61 9.58 -11.21
C LEU A 59 4.05 10.00 -12.61
N GLU A 60 3.09 10.44 -13.42
CA GLU A 60 3.34 11.04 -14.73
C GLU A 60 2.47 12.30 -14.84
N ASN A 61 3.11 13.46 -15.03
CA ASN A 61 2.44 14.77 -15.10
C ASN A 61 1.53 15.06 -13.88
N GLY A 62 2.02 14.73 -12.67
CA GLY A 62 1.29 14.93 -11.41
C GLY A 62 0.07 14.03 -11.23
N LYS A 63 -0.06 12.96 -12.04
CA LYS A 63 -1.13 11.97 -11.94
C LYS A 63 -0.55 10.59 -11.74
N VAL A 64 -1.31 9.74 -11.05
CA VAL A 64 -0.97 8.33 -10.89
C VAL A 64 -0.97 7.64 -12.25
N ARG A 65 0.18 7.11 -12.65
CA ARG A 65 0.36 6.30 -13.86
C ARG A 65 0.20 4.82 -13.54
N LEU A 66 0.84 4.37 -12.45
CA LEU A 66 0.91 2.97 -12.06
C LEU A 66 1.03 2.84 -10.53
N LEU A 67 0.45 1.76 -9.97
CA LEU A 67 0.67 1.33 -8.59
C LEU A 67 1.19 -0.11 -8.59
N ASN A 68 2.30 -0.33 -7.90
CA ASN A 68 2.75 -1.66 -7.49
C ASN A 68 2.47 -1.83 -6.00
N VAL A 69 1.87 -2.96 -5.64
CA VAL A 69 1.61 -3.32 -4.24
C VAL A 69 2.28 -4.66 -3.97
N ALA A 70 3.18 -4.67 -2.99
CA ALA A 70 3.64 -5.90 -2.37
C ALA A 70 3.06 -5.95 -0.95
N SER A 71 2.45 -7.07 -0.60
CA SER A 71 1.79 -7.27 0.68
C SER A 71 2.34 -8.52 1.34
N GLN A 72 2.72 -8.40 2.62
CA GLN A 72 3.18 -9.52 3.43
C GLN A 72 2.44 -9.52 4.75
N GLN A 73 1.78 -10.63 5.07
CA GLN A 73 1.25 -10.85 6.42
C GLN A 73 2.41 -10.86 7.42
N MET A 74 2.30 -10.05 8.46
CA MET A 74 3.30 -10.00 9.52
C MET A 74 3.23 -11.28 10.36
N PRO A 75 4.38 -11.77 10.88
CA PRO A 75 4.37 -12.81 11.91
C PRO A 75 3.56 -12.36 13.13
N GLU A 76 2.92 -13.33 13.80
CA GLU A 76 2.30 -13.11 15.13
C GLU A 76 3.33 -12.76 16.21
#